data_AF-A0A1F9BPN5-F1
#
_entry.id   AF-A0A1F9BPN5-F1
#
_cell.length_a   1.000
_cell.length_b   1.000
_cell.length_c   1.000
_cell.angle_alpha   90.00
_cell.angle_beta   90.00
_cell.angle_gamma   90.00
#
_symmetry.space_group_name_H-M   'P 1'
#
loop_
_entity.id
_entity.type
_entity.pdbx_description
1 polymer ?
#
loop_
_entity_poly.entity_id
_entity_poly.type
_entity_poly.pdbx_seq_one_letter_code
_entity_poly.pdbx_strand_id
1 'polypeptide(L)'
;MNAKKLLVFLGLLLVIPFFAPCEGWSQPLAPSEGGPTRPGTHAPIITHTFAVEKGYYGYIWKIYIEAEDPDGDMFKIASVVDQVGYGHYPTNWNFLKVEYGKNFKGYLQWNTFSSKTSYLDEWTQITLTVSVFDKAGNESNVVFFPFTFELTKNPYDYKPPAPFDQGDLTRLGYISIDLFNLRMMGNGGGFRD
;
A
#
# COMPACT_ATOMS: atom_id res chain seq x y z
N MET A 1 6.51 -53.80 44.52
CA MET A 1 7.60 -52.96 43.95
C MET A 1 8.00 -51.95 45.03
N ASN A 2 9.24 -51.98 45.51
CA ASN A 2 9.66 -51.16 46.66
C ASN A 2 9.65 -49.67 46.32
N ALA A 3 9.06 -48.83 47.17
CA ALA A 3 8.83 -47.39 46.93
C ALA A 3 10.11 -46.62 46.53
N LYS A 4 11.29 -47.09 46.98
CA LYS A 4 12.59 -46.51 46.61
C LYS A 4 12.99 -46.76 45.15
N LYS A 5 12.51 -47.83 44.51
CA LYS A 5 12.75 -48.12 43.08
C LYS A 5 11.82 -47.33 42.15
N LEU A 6 10.64 -46.94 42.64
CA LEU A 6 9.69 -46.11 41.88
C LEU A 6 10.19 -44.66 41.72
N LEU A 7 10.84 -44.12 42.76
CA LEU A 7 11.39 -42.76 42.77
C LEU A 7 12.61 -42.59 41.84
N VAL A 8 13.45 -43.61 41.69
CA VAL A 8 14.59 -43.58 40.75
C VAL A 8 14.11 -43.65 39.30
N PHE A 9 13.04 -44.40 39.02
CA PHE A 9 12.44 -44.44 37.68
C PHE A 9 11.72 -43.14 37.31
N LEU A 10 11.11 -42.44 38.28
CA LEU A 10 10.48 -41.14 38.05
C LEU A 10 11.50 -40.02 37.78
N GLY A 11 12.68 -40.09 38.41
CA GLY A 11 13.77 -39.13 38.21
C GLY A 11 14.44 -39.22 36.83
N LEU A 12 14.47 -40.41 36.21
CA LEU A 12 15.10 -40.60 34.90
C LEU A 12 14.19 -40.23 33.71
N LEU A 13 12.88 -40.07 33.94
CA LEU A 13 11.89 -39.70 32.92
C LEU A 13 11.74 -38.18 32.72
N LEU A 14 12.48 -37.36 33.48
CA LEU A 14 12.41 -35.89 33.44
C LEU A 14 13.56 -35.21 32.69
N VAL A 15 14.40 -35.95 31.95
CA VAL A 15 15.59 -35.39 31.27
C VAL A 15 15.53 -35.50 29.74
N ILE A 16 14.45 -36.03 29.14
CA ILE A 16 14.32 -36.12 27.67
C ILE A 16 12.86 -35.80 27.33
N PRO A 17 12.53 -34.56 26.86
CA PRO A 17 13.07 -34.02 25.61
C PRO A 17 13.28 -32.50 25.62
N PHE A 18 14.52 -32.02 25.75
CA PHE A 18 14.90 -30.64 25.38
C PHE A 18 15.53 -30.54 23.98
N PHE A 19 15.46 -31.62 23.20
CA PHE A 19 15.91 -31.67 21.80
C PHE A 19 14.83 -32.23 20.86
N ALA A 20 13.59 -31.75 21.01
CA ALA A 20 12.70 -31.75 19.86
C ALA A 20 13.01 -30.45 19.09
N PRO A 21 13.60 -30.50 17.88
CA PRO A 21 13.50 -29.35 17.00
C PRO A 21 12.00 -29.14 16.77
N CYS A 22 11.48 -28.10 17.39
CA CYS A 22 10.20 -27.55 17.00
C CYS A 22 10.38 -27.12 15.54
N GLU A 23 10.00 -27.96 14.58
CA GLU A 23 9.63 -27.55 13.21
C GLU A 23 8.29 -26.80 13.25
N GLY A 24 8.11 -25.99 14.29
CA GLY A 24 6.97 -25.14 14.57
C GLY A 24 7.34 -23.71 14.22
N TRP A 25 7.21 -23.40 12.93
CA TRP A 25 6.63 -22.15 12.49
C TRP A 25 7.28 -20.88 13.08
N SER A 26 8.57 -20.70 12.85
CA SER A 26 9.10 -19.34 12.69
C SER A 26 8.75 -18.85 11.29
N GLN A 27 7.47 -18.62 11.01
CA GLN A 27 7.13 -17.66 9.97
C GLN A 27 7.66 -16.30 10.46
N PRO A 28 8.52 -15.60 9.69
CA PRO A 28 8.84 -14.22 10.02
C PRO A 28 7.54 -13.43 10.00
N LEU A 29 7.11 -12.95 11.18
CA LEU A 29 6.04 -11.97 11.35
C LEU A 29 6.54 -10.61 10.87
N ALA A 30 6.91 -10.51 9.60
CA ALA A 30 7.11 -9.30 8.81
C ALA A 30 7.57 -9.76 7.42
N PRO A 31 6.85 -9.44 6.34
CA PRO A 31 7.52 -9.40 5.05
C PRO A 31 8.57 -8.29 5.15
N SER A 32 9.84 -8.67 5.23
CA SER A 32 10.94 -7.77 4.91
C SER A 32 10.64 -7.20 3.54
N GLU A 33 10.37 -5.90 3.46
CA GLU A 33 10.27 -5.19 2.18
C GLU A 33 11.58 -5.45 1.42
N GLY A 34 11.52 -6.25 0.35
CA GLY A 34 12.70 -6.65 -0.44
C GLY A 34 13.29 -8.05 -0.15
N GLY A 35 12.60 -8.94 0.58
CA GLY A 35 13.02 -10.34 0.69
C GLY A 35 12.98 -11.08 -0.66
N PRO A 36 13.83 -12.11 -0.87
CA PRO A 36 13.86 -12.84 -2.14
C PRO A 36 12.50 -13.48 -2.43
N THR A 37 11.96 -13.19 -3.63
CA THR A 37 10.79 -13.85 -4.21
C THR A 37 10.86 -15.36 -4.01
N ARG A 38 9.75 -15.97 -3.59
CA ARG A 38 9.67 -17.43 -3.50
C ARG A 38 9.76 -18.05 -4.90
N PRO A 39 10.61 -19.07 -5.12
CA PRO A 39 10.68 -19.72 -6.43
C PRO A 39 9.32 -20.32 -6.82
N GLY A 40 8.85 -20.02 -8.04
CA GLY A 40 7.63 -20.62 -8.62
C GLY A 40 6.33 -19.84 -8.40
N THR A 41 6.39 -18.62 -7.86
CA THR A 41 5.23 -17.71 -7.76
C THR A 41 5.24 -16.68 -8.89
N HIS A 42 4.06 -16.25 -9.34
CA HIS A 42 3.85 -15.26 -10.37
C HIS A 42 3.53 -13.89 -9.75
N ALA A 43 4.05 -12.82 -10.36
CA ALA A 43 3.70 -11.48 -9.93
C ALA A 43 2.27 -11.11 -10.37
N PRO A 44 1.53 -10.32 -9.56
CA PRO A 44 0.28 -9.70 -10.01
C PRO A 44 0.50 -8.80 -11.23
N ILE A 45 -0.56 -8.52 -11.99
CA ILE A 45 -0.51 -7.66 -13.17
C ILE A 45 -1.62 -6.62 -13.07
N ILE A 46 -1.25 -5.34 -13.16
CA ILE A 46 -2.20 -4.25 -13.35
C ILE A 46 -2.53 -4.17 -14.84
N THR A 47 -3.78 -4.45 -15.19
CA THR A 47 -4.24 -4.59 -16.58
C THR A 47 -4.84 -3.30 -17.13
N HIS A 48 -5.57 -2.54 -16.31
CA HIS A 48 -6.16 -1.26 -16.70
C HIS A 48 -6.02 -0.23 -15.59
N THR A 49 -5.87 1.02 -16.00
CA THR A 49 -5.81 2.16 -15.08
C THR A 49 -6.50 3.38 -15.66
N PHE A 50 -6.99 4.25 -14.78
CA PHE A 50 -7.46 5.57 -15.15
C PHE A 50 -7.40 6.51 -13.95
N ALA A 51 -6.98 7.75 -14.17
CA ALA A 51 -7.12 8.83 -13.22
C ALA A 51 -7.16 10.15 -13.99
N VAL A 52 -7.81 11.17 -13.44
CA VAL A 52 -7.67 12.54 -13.97
C VAL A 52 -6.29 13.10 -13.62
N GLU A 53 -5.76 13.98 -14.46
CA GLU A 53 -4.40 14.51 -14.30
C GLU A 53 -4.36 15.92 -13.68
N LYS A 54 -5.53 16.50 -13.40
CA LYS A 54 -5.67 17.89 -12.97
C LYS A 54 -6.79 18.01 -11.94
N GLY A 55 -6.62 18.90 -10.98
CA GLY A 55 -7.67 19.30 -10.05
C GLY A 55 -7.16 20.30 -9.03
N TYR A 56 -8.08 20.92 -8.30
CA TYR A 56 -7.72 21.93 -7.30
C TYR A 56 -7.18 21.28 -6.01
N TYR A 57 -6.58 22.07 -5.13
CA TYR A 57 -6.14 21.58 -3.82
C TYR A 57 -7.33 21.10 -2.96
N GLY A 58 -7.26 19.89 -2.41
CA GLY A 58 -8.40 19.26 -1.73
C GLY A 58 -9.38 18.55 -2.68
N TYR A 59 -9.02 18.39 -3.95
CA TYR A 59 -9.76 17.56 -4.90
C TYR A 59 -9.88 16.11 -4.42
N ILE A 60 -11.04 15.50 -4.65
CA ILE A 60 -11.25 14.07 -4.39
C ILE A 60 -10.76 13.30 -5.61
N TRP A 61 -9.50 12.90 -5.58
CA TRP A 61 -8.87 12.15 -6.64
C TRP A 61 -9.20 10.67 -6.53
N LYS A 62 -9.80 10.11 -7.58
CA LYS A 62 -10.06 8.67 -7.71
C LYS A 62 -9.08 8.07 -8.70
N ILE A 63 -8.39 7.03 -8.26
CA ILE A 63 -7.39 6.30 -9.02
C ILE A 63 -7.95 4.92 -9.30
N TYR A 64 -8.43 4.73 -10.51
CA TYR A 64 -9.10 3.51 -10.94
C TYR A 64 -8.06 2.49 -11.40
N ILE A 65 -8.20 1.26 -10.91
CA ILE A 65 -7.23 0.18 -11.11
C ILE A 65 -7.99 -1.13 -11.28
N GLU A 66 -7.60 -1.90 -12.28
CA GLU A 66 -7.93 -3.31 -12.44
C GLU A 66 -6.63 -4.11 -12.41
N ALA A 67 -6.62 -5.19 -11.63
CA ALA A 67 -5.48 -6.09 -11.55
C ALA A 67 -5.93 -7.54 -11.39
N GLU A 68 -5.05 -8.45 -11.79
CA GLU A 68 -5.22 -9.89 -11.68
C GLU A 68 -3.93 -10.56 -11.24
N ASP A 69 -4.06 -11.73 -10.64
CA ASP A 69 -2.95 -12.54 -10.18
C ASP A 69 -3.23 -14.02 -10.49
N PRO A 70 -2.35 -14.69 -11.27
CA PRO A 70 -2.47 -16.11 -11.59
C PRO A 70 -2.53 -17.02 -10.36
N ASP A 71 -1.79 -16.67 -9.30
CA ASP A 71 -1.68 -17.46 -8.07
C ASP A 71 -2.84 -17.14 -7.11
N GLY A 72 -3.46 -15.98 -7.31
CA GLY A 72 -4.67 -15.55 -6.63
C GLY A 72 -4.46 -15.13 -5.18
N ASP A 73 -3.28 -14.61 -4.87
CA ASP A 73 -2.88 -14.24 -3.53
C ASP A 73 -2.39 -12.79 -3.41
N MET A 74 -2.92 -11.88 -4.25
CA MET A 74 -2.78 -10.43 -4.06
C MET A 74 -3.09 -10.03 -2.62
N PHE A 75 -2.26 -9.14 -2.08
CA PHE A 75 -2.22 -8.83 -0.65
C PHE A 75 -2.36 -7.35 -0.35
N LYS A 76 -1.61 -6.48 -1.02
CA LYS A 76 -1.61 -5.05 -0.70
C LYS A 76 -1.26 -4.21 -1.92
N ILE A 77 -1.75 -2.97 -1.93
CA ILE A 77 -1.42 -1.95 -2.92
C ILE A 77 -0.45 -0.95 -2.28
N ALA A 78 0.67 -0.68 -2.95
CA ALA A 78 1.58 0.41 -2.62
C ALA A 78 1.16 1.68 -3.35
N SER A 79 1.16 2.80 -2.65
CA SER A 79 0.94 4.13 -3.22
C SER A 79 2.04 5.06 -2.77
N VAL A 80 2.79 5.56 -3.73
CA VAL A 80 4.00 6.35 -3.53
C VAL A 80 3.83 7.67 -4.23
N VAL A 81 4.12 8.78 -3.55
CA VAL A 81 3.97 10.11 -4.14
C VAL A 81 5.32 10.79 -4.21
N ASP A 82 5.63 11.32 -5.38
CA ASP A 82 6.72 12.25 -5.59
C ASP A 82 6.14 13.63 -5.89
N GLN A 83 6.61 14.66 -5.17
CA GLN A 83 6.23 16.05 -5.43
C GLN A 83 7.42 16.83 -5.96
N VAL A 84 7.22 17.53 -7.08
CA VAL A 84 8.26 18.38 -7.67
C VAL A 84 8.69 19.44 -6.65
N GLY A 85 10.00 19.48 -6.38
CA GLY A 85 10.63 20.40 -5.43
C GLY A 85 10.62 19.96 -3.96
N TYR A 86 9.85 18.92 -3.57
CA TYR A 86 9.93 18.32 -2.23
C TYR A 86 10.67 16.98 -2.27
N GLY A 87 10.29 16.10 -3.21
CA GLY A 87 10.78 14.74 -3.32
C GLY A 87 9.72 13.71 -2.89
N HIS A 88 10.20 12.62 -2.31
CA HIS A 88 9.45 11.40 -2.09
C HIS A 88 8.74 11.37 -0.73
N TYR A 89 7.48 10.96 -0.73
CA TYR A 89 6.70 10.72 0.48
C TYR A 89 6.80 9.25 0.93
N PRO A 90 6.60 8.96 2.23
CA PRO A 90 6.48 7.58 2.69
C PRO A 90 5.39 6.81 1.96
N THR A 91 5.66 5.55 1.65
CA THR A 91 4.69 4.65 1.00
C THR A 91 3.42 4.52 1.84
N ASN A 92 2.28 4.73 1.20
CA ASN A 92 0.98 4.39 1.75
C ASN A 92 0.60 2.97 1.33
N TRP A 93 0.27 2.13 2.31
CA TRP A 93 -0.10 0.73 2.10
C TRP A 93 -1.61 0.54 2.28
N ASN A 94 -2.28 -0.01 1.27
CA ASN A 94 -3.68 -0.43 1.36
C ASN A 94 -3.78 -1.95 1.28
N PHE A 95 -4.14 -2.61 2.38
CA PHE A 95 -4.34 -4.06 2.41
C PHE A 95 -5.64 -4.45 1.71
N LEU A 96 -5.55 -5.42 0.82
CA LEU A 96 -6.69 -5.94 0.09
C LEU A 96 -7.46 -6.94 0.95
N LYS A 97 -8.78 -6.98 0.76
CA LYS A 97 -9.60 -8.08 1.28
C LYS A 97 -9.25 -9.36 0.54
N VAL A 98 -9.43 -10.50 1.21
CA VAL A 98 -9.14 -11.84 0.63
C VAL A 98 -9.92 -12.09 -0.67
N GLU A 99 -11.13 -11.57 -0.80
CA GLU A 99 -11.96 -11.67 -2.02
C GLU A 99 -11.31 -11.03 -3.27
N TYR A 100 -10.36 -10.11 -3.08
CA TYR A 100 -9.62 -9.45 -4.16
C TYR A 100 -8.28 -10.12 -4.47
N GLY A 101 -7.99 -11.31 -3.90
CA GLY A 101 -6.72 -12.01 -4.11
C GLY A 101 -6.47 -12.41 -5.57
N LYS A 102 -7.52 -12.79 -6.31
CA LYS A 102 -7.41 -13.26 -7.70
C LYS A 102 -7.55 -12.17 -8.76
N ASN A 103 -8.54 -11.31 -8.59
CA ASN A 103 -8.74 -10.14 -9.42
C ASN A 103 -9.50 -9.09 -8.63
N PHE A 104 -9.31 -7.84 -9.01
CA PHE A 104 -10.16 -6.75 -8.54
C PHE A 104 -10.31 -5.68 -9.60
N LYS A 105 -11.40 -4.93 -9.48
CA LYS A 105 -11.67 -3.72 -10.25
C LYS A 105 -12.29 -2.70 -9.32
N GLY A 106 -11.64 -1.56 -9.17
CA GLY A 106 -12.06 -0.56 -8.21
C GLY A 106 -11.25 0.72 -8.28
N TYR A 107 -11.31 1.51 -7.21
CA TYR A 107 -10.51 2.72 -7.10
C TYR A 107 -9.91 2.93 -5.71
N LEU A 108 -8.71 3.51 -5.67
CA LEU A 108 -8.21 4.20 -4.48
C LEU A 108 -8.76 5.63 -4.47
N GLN A 109 -9.09 6.13 -3.28
CA GLN A 109 -9.51 7.51 -3.11
C GLN A 109 -8.45 8.30 -2.34
N TRP A 110 -8.05 9.44 -2.88
CA TRP A 110 -7.24 10.41 -2.18
C TRP A 110 -7.97 11.74 -2.10
N ASN A 111 -8.20 12.24 -0.89
CA ASN A 111 -8.59 13.63 -0.71
C ASN A 111 -7.29 14.43 -0.63
N THR A 112 -6.95 15.20 -1.67
CA THR A 112 -5.63 15.85 -1.81
C THR A 112 -5.47 17.10 -0.93
N PHE A 113 -6.13 17.14 0.23
CA PHE A 113 -5.85 18.09 1.29
C PHE A 113 -4.71 17.56 2.17
N SER A 114 -4.11 18.44 2.94
CA SER A 114 -3.02 18.10 3.86
C SER A 114 -3.27 18.76 5.19
N SER A 115 -3.02 18.06 6.30
CA SER A 115 -3.08 18.69 7.61
C SER A 115 -1.90 19.64 7.88
N LYS A 116 -0.89 19.65 7.01
CA LYS A 116 0.38 20.39 7.18
C LYS A 116 0.42 21.72 6.43
N THR A 117 -0.56 21.98 5.58
CA THR A 117 -0.67 23.24 4.85
C THR A 117 -2.14 23.54 4.53
N SER A 118 -2.51 24.81 4.47
CA SER A 118 -3.87 25.23 4.12
C SER A 118 -4.09 25.36 2.60
N TYR A 119 -3.02 25.36 1.80
CA TYR A 119 -3.10 25.44 0.34
C TYR A 119 -1.82 24.90 -0.33
N LEU A 120 -1.94 24.45 -1.57
CA LEU A 120 -0.81 24.26 -2.47
C LEU A 120 -0.82 25.36 -3.53
N ASP A 121 0.38 25.74 -3.98
CA ASP A 121 0.51 26.69 -5.08
C ASP A 121 -0.09 26.09 -6.35
N GLU A 122 -0.74 26.93 -7.16
CA GLU A 122 -1.17 26.53 -8.48
C GLU A 122 0.04 26.06 -9.31
N TRP A 123 -0.16 25.07 -10.16
CA TRP A 123 0.85 24.39 -10.96
C TRP A 123 1.84 23.54 -10.15
N THR A 124 1.57 23.30 -8.86
CA THR A 124 2.27 22.24 -8.12
C THR A 124 2.02 20.90 -8.82
N GLN A 125 3.08 20.15 -9.08
CA GLN A 125 3.01 18.85 -9.75
C GLN A 125 3.40 17.73 -8.80
N ILE A 126 2.62 16.65 -8.84
CA ILE A 126 2.93 15.39 -8.18
C ILE A 126 2.84 14.24 -9.18
N THR A 127 3.55 13.17 -8.88
CA THR A 127 3.40 11.88 -9.55
C THR A 127 3.02 10.86 -8.49
N LEU A 128 1.86 10.23 -8.65
CA LEU A 128 1.48 9.07 -7.86
C LEU A 128 1.89 7.80 -8.61
N THR A 129 2.69 6.99 -7.94
CA THR A 129 3.15 5.69 -8.40
C THR A 129 2.38 4.60 -7.64
N VAL A 130 1.81 3.64 -8.37
CA VAL A 130 1.04 2.54 -7.78
C VAL A 130 1.53 1.19 -8.28
N SER A 131 1.58 0.23 -7.37
CA SER A 131 1.88 -1.18 -7.65
C SER A 131 1.13 -2.09 -6.68
N VAL A 132 0.96 -3.36 -7.06
CA VAL A 132 0.28 -4.39 -6.25
C VAL A 132 1.27 -5.47 -5.87
N PHE A 133 1.20 -5.91 -4.62
CA PHE A 133 2.02 -6.98 -4.07
C PHE A 133 1.18 -8.21 -3.74
N ASP A 134 1.71 -9.39 -4.04
CA ASP A 134 1.18 -10.66 -3.55
C ASP A 134 1.70 -11.00 -2.13
N LYS A 135 1.33 -12.17 -1.60
CA LYS A 135 1.83 -12.65 -0.29
C LYS A 135 3.25 -13.20 -0.34
N ALA A 136 3.78 -13.49 -1.52
CA ALA A 136 5.16 -13.94 -1.73
C ALA A 136 6.15 -12.76 -1.82
N GLY A 137 5.66 -11.52 -1.93
CA GLY A 137 6.45 -10.30 -2.05
C GLY A 137 6.70 -9.88 -3.50
N ASN A 138 6.07 -10.51 -4.50
CA ASN A 138 6.18 -10.09 -5.88
C ASN A 138 5.39 -8.82 -6.13
N GLU A 139 6.03 -7.87 -6.80
CA GLU A 139 5.43 -6.62 -7.21
C GLU A 139 4.94 -6.72 -8.65
N SER A 140 3.79 -6.11 -8.92
CA SER A 140 3.25 -5.97 -10.26
C SER A 140 4.09 -5.04 -11.14
N ASN A 141 3.69 -4.90 -12.40
CA ASN A 141 4.08 -3.71 -13.15
C ASN A 141 3.67 -2.44 -12.39
N VAL A 142 4.53 -1.42 -12.47
CA VAL A 142 4.33 -0.13 -11.82
C VAL A 142 3.60 0.81 -12.78
N VAL A 143 2.61 1.54 -12.28
CA VAL A 143 1.85 2.53 -13.04
C VAL A 143 2.01 3.92 -12.43
N PHE A 144 2.00 4.96 -13.28
CA PHE A 144 2.27 6.34 -12.90
C PHE A 144 1.10 7.24 -13.27
N PHE A 145 0.70 8.09 -12.33
CA PHE A 145 -0.39 9.04 -12.49
C PHE A 145 0.14 10.45 -12.20
N PRO A 146 0.44 11.25 -13.23
CA PRO A 146 0.76 12.65 -13.03
C PRO A 146 -0.49 13.41 -12.55
N PHE A 147 -0.30 14.37 -11.66
CA PHE A 147 -1.35 15.26 -11.22
C PHE A 147 -0.85 16.68 -11.01
N THR A 148 -1.56 17.64 -11.61
CA THR A 148 -1.26 19.06 -11.50
C THR A 148 -2.36 19.75 -10.70
N PHE A 149 -1.95 20.50 -9.67
CA PHE A 149 -2.85 21.33 -8.90
C PHE A 149 -3.20 22.60 -9.68
N GLU A 150 -4.42 22.69 -10.21
CA GLU A 150 -4.88 23.86 -10.98
C GLU A 150 -6.36 24.16 -10.71
N LEU A 151 -6.75 25.44 -10.85
CA LEU A 151 -8.16 25.82 -10.77
C LEU A 151 -8.89 25.39 -12.05
N THR A 152 -9.58 24.25 -11.99
CA THR A 152 -10.35 23.73 -13.11
C THR A 152 -11.85 24.02 -12.94
N LYS A 153 -12.52 24.45 -14.01
CA LYS A 153 -13.97 24.57 -14.05
C LYS A 153 -14.59 23.17 -14.17
N ASN A 154 -15.57 22.84 -13.33
CA ASN A 154 -16.25 21.54 -13.32
C ASN A 154 -15.30 20.33 -13.27
N PRO A 155 -14.41 20.22 -12.26
CA PRO A 155 -13.34 19.22 -12.22
C PRO A 155 -13.83 17.76 -12.02
N TYR A 156 -15.14 17.58 -11.83
CA TYR A 156 -15.80 16.28 -11.71
C TYR A 156 -16.67 15.94 -12.93
N ASP A 157 -16.69 16.78 -13.96
CA ASP A 157 -17.42 16.53 -15.21
C ASP A 157 -16.59 15.63 -16.13
N TYR A 158 -16.41 14.39 -15.70
CA TYR A 158 -15.77 13.32 -16.47
C TYR A 158 -16.51 12.01 -16.23
N LYS A 159 -16.37 11.09 -17.19
CA LYS A 159 -16.78 9.70 -17.02
C LYS A 159 -15.54 8.83 -17.19
N PRO A 160 -15.22 7.94 -16.24
CA PRO A 160 -14.15 6.98 -16.45
C PRO A 160 -14.41 6.17 -17.74
N PRO A 161 -13.37 5.90 -18.54
CA PRO A 161 -13.50 5.05 -19.73
C PRO A 161 -13.74 3.60 -19.31
N ALA A 162 -14.19 2.75 -20.25
CA ALA A 162 -14.14 1.31 -20.07
C ALA A 162 -12.71 0.86 -19.69
N PRO A 163 -12.56 -0.09 -18.75
CA PRO A 163 -13.60 -0.90 -18.11
C PRO A 163 -14.21 -0.29 -16.83
N PHE A 164 -13.95 0.99 -16.54
CA PHE A 164 -14.38 1.68 -15.31
C PHE A 164 -15.66 2.52 -15.47
N ASP A 165 -16.30 2.46 -16.64
CA ASP A 165 -17.53 3.18 -16.98
C ASP A 165 -18.80 2.63 -16.28
N GLN A 166 -18.63 1.59 -15.47
CA GLN A 166 -19.69 0.96 -14.68
C GLN A 166 -19.96 1.74 -13.37
N GLY A 167 -21.23 1.94 -13.01
CA GLY A 167 -21.63 2.83 -11.91
C GLY A 167 -21.24 2.39 -10.49
N ASP A 168 -21.01 1.09 -10.26
CA ASP A 168 -20.80 0.52 -8.91
C ASP A 168 -19.39 -0.05 -8.72
N LEU A 169 -18.36 0.77 -8.96
CA LEU A 169 -16.99 0.37 -8.64
C LEU A 169 -16.73 0.44 -7.13
N THR A 170 -16.08 -0.61 -6.60
CA THR A 170 -15.74 -0.65 -5.18
C THR A 170 -14.52 0.21 -4.87
N ARG A 171 -14.57 0.94 -3.75
CA ARG A 171 -13.38 1.62 -3.20
C ARG A 171 -12.49 0.59 -2.52
N LEU A 172 -11.24 0.51 -2.98
CA LEU A 172 -10.23 -0.45 -2.50
C LEU A 172 -9.53 0.06 -1.24
N GLY A 173 -9.45 1.38 -1.06
CA GLY A 173 -8.76 1.99 0.05
C GLY A 173 -8.65 3.51 -0.05
N TYR A 174 -7.91 4.09 0.88
CA TYR A 174 -7.63 5.52 0.93
C TYR A 174 -6.13 5.77 0.85
N ILE A 175 -5.72 6.70 -0.01
CA ILE A 175 -4.38 7.25 0.05
C ILE A 175 -4.39 8.37 1.08
N SER A 176 -3.53 8.24 2.09
CA SER A 176 -3.41 9.20 3.19
C SER A 176 -1.98 9.74 3.23
N ILE A 177 -1.70 10.71 2.35
CA ILE A 177 -0.39 11.39 2.24
C ILE A 177 -0.61 12.88 2.41
N ASP A 178 0.07 13.48 3.38
CA ASP A 178 0.03 14.91 3.67
C ASP A 178 1.09 15.67 2.88
N LEU A 179 0.66 16.32 1.80
CA LEU A 179 1.51 17.16 0.96
C LEU A 179 2.03 18.40 1.69
N PHE A 180 3.21 18.88 1.32
CA PHE A 180 3.81 20.11 1.84
C PHE A 180 3.76 21.24 0.83
N ASN A 181 3.57 22.47 1.33
CA ASN A 181 3.80 23.67 0.54
C ASN A 181 5.26 24.13 0.69
N LEU A 182 5.99 24.15 -0.44
CA LEU A 182 7.42 24.48 -0.47
C LEU A 182 7.71 25.91 -0.02
N ARG A 183 6.81 26.87 -0.25
CA ARG A 183 6.99 28.26 0.19
C ARG A 183 6.91 28.40 1.70
N MET A 184 6.15 27.52 2.38
CA MET A 184 6.04 27.56 3.84
C MET A 184 7.30 27.02 4.54
N MET A 185 8.10 26.19 3.87
CA MET A 185 9.36 25.66 4.43
C MET A 185 10.44 26.73 4.57
N GLY A 186 10.44 27.77 3.72
CA GLY A 186 11.40 28.88 3.78
C GLY A 186 11.11 29.95 4.84
N ASN A 187 9.93 29.93 5.47
CA ASN A 187 9.49 30.95 6.42
C ASN A 187 9.66 30.54 7.90
N GLY A 188 10.28 29.38 8.17
CA GLY A 188 10.48 28.80 9.51
C GLY A 188 11.64 29.40 10.32
N GLY A 189 11.95 30.68 10.13
CA GLY A 189 12.91 31.42 10.94
C GLY A 189 12.19 32.30 11.97
N GLY A 190 11.74 31.71 13.09
CA GLY A 190 11.34 32.50 14.25
C GLY A 190 10.13 31.99 15.03
N PHE A 191 10.22 30.81 15.64
CA PHE A 191 9.64 30.64 16.97
C PHE A 191 10.73 31.05 17.96
N ARG A 192 10.55 32.22 18.57
CA ARG A 192 11.26 32.60 19.79
C ARG A 192 10.37 32.20 20.96
N ASP A 193 10.96 31.41 21.86
CA ASP A 193 10.45 31.10 23.19
C ASP A 193 10.18 32.37 24.01
#